data_AF-A0A210Q4N4-F1
#
_entry.id   AF-A0A210Q4N4-F1
#
_cell.length_a   1.000
_cell.length_b   1.000
_cell.length_c   1.000
_cell.angle_alpha   90.00
_cell.angle_beta   90.00
_cell.angle_gamma   90.00
#
_symmetry.space_group_name_H-M   'P 1'
#
loop_
_entity.id
_entity.type
_entity.pdbx_description
1 polymer ?
#
loop_
_entity_poly.entity_id
_entity_poly.type
_entity_poly.pdbx_seq_one_letter_code
_entity_poly.pdbx_strand_id
1 'polypeptide(L)'
;MATSEKEHELPKPQKQPDENPFRAMAEMFHKLSSTGAKGEDLKEVQKQMVEFLIATDGLPKTKDEPETGAGPDHANDGQVASTVSLDTRFYKLPSFSGDCGKGDSSFDLWQFEVQCLLDADRNMDVIGQSIRRSLRGYAVETVMRIGSRTTPAQIIAKLRSLYGVVDEQETLLENFYSAHQSPEECVTDWACRLEGY
;
A
#
# COMPACT_ATOMS: atom_id res chain seq x y z
N MET A 1 -0.64 -70.13 -46.04
CA MET A 1 -0.49 -70.78 -44.71
C MET A 1 0.59 -69.97 -44.01
N ALA A 2 0.21 -69.01 -43.17
CA ALA A 2 0.01 -69.18 -41.71
C ALA A 2 1.32 -69.62 -41.03
N THR A 3 1.90 -68.99 -40.02
CA THR A 3 1.59 -67.85 -39.13
C THR A 3 2.92 -67.62 -38.41
N SER A 4 3.48 -66.41 -38.36
CA SER A 4 4.65 -66.13 -37.53
C SER A 4 4.19 -65.31 -36.33
N GLU A 5 4.10 -65.97 -35.19
CA GLU A 5 3.91 -65.37 -33.87
C GLU A 5 5.05 -64.37 -33.62
N LYS A 6 4.68 -63.12 -33.34
CA LYS A 6 5.59 -62.09 -32.86
C LYS A 6 5.17 -61.78 -31.44
N GLU A 7 6.01 -62.19 -30.50
CA GLU A 7 5.85 -61.95 -29.08
C GLU A 7 5.57 -60.47 -28.80
N HIS A 8 4.52 -60.24 -28.02
CA HIS A 8 4.11 -58.95 -27.53
C HIS A 8 4.86 -58.66 -26.23
N GLU A 9 6.05 -58.08 -26.34
CA GLU A 9 6.75 -57.54 -25.17
C GLU A 9 6.32 -56.08 -24.97
N LEU A 10 5.67 -55.85 -23.84
CA LEU A 10 5.11 -54.58 -23.39
C LEU A 10 6.26 -53.58 -23.11
N PRO A 11 6.33 -52.39 -23.76
CA PRO A 11 7.26 -51.37 -23.31
C PRO A 11 6.81 -50.85 -21.93
N LYS A 12 7.71 -50.95 -20.94
CA LYS A 12 7.61 -50.28 -19.63
C LYS A 12 7.16 -48.83 -19.83
N PRO A 13 6.27 -48.29 -18.98
CA PRO A 13 5.93 -46.87 -19.05
C PRO A 13 7.19 -46.05 -18.80
N GLN A 14 7.70 -45.44 -19.87
CA GLN A 14 8.69 -44.38 -19.78
C GLN A 14 8.05 -43.25 -18.97
N LYS A 15 8.58 -43.05 -17.77
CA LYS A 15 8.24 -41.94 -16.89
C LYS A 15 8.64 -40.65 -17.63
N GLN A 16 7.66 -39.99 -18.24
CA GLN A 16 7.87 -38.65 -18.78
C GLN A 16 8.41 -37.76 -17.64
N PRO A 17 9.46 -36.97 -17.85
CA PRO A 17 9.85 -35.96 -16.87
C PRO A 17 8.70 -34.96 -16.80
N ASP A 18 8.05 -34.90 -15.64
CA ASP A 18 7.04 -33.90 -15.30
C ASP A 18 7.69 -32.50 -15.31
N GLU A 19 7.92 -31.92 -16.49
CA GLU A 19 8.37 -30.54 -16.67
C GLU A 19 7.18 -29.58 -16.53
N ASN A 20 6.53 -29.63 -15.37
CA ASN A 20 5.63 -28.55 -14.99
C ASN A 20 6.26 -27.81 -13.80
N PRO A 21 6.90 -26.64 -14.02
CA PRO A 21 7.63 -25.92 -12.98
C PRO A 21 6.74 -25.53 -11.79
N PHE A 22 5.44 -25.41 -12.03
CA PHE A 22 4.43 -25.17 -10.99
C PHE A 22 4.21 -26.37 -10.06
N ARG A 23 4.40 -27.61 -10.57
CA ARG A 23 4.30 -28.83 -9.76
C ARG A 23 5.49 -28.99 -8.82
N ALA A 24 6.70 -28.67 -9.30
CA ALA A 24 7.90 -28.64 -8.47
C ALA A 24 7.80 -27.57 -7.35
N MET A 25 7.24 -26.40 -7.66
CA MET A 25 6.93 -25.39 -6.63
C MET A 25 5.89 -25.88 -5.62
N ALA A 26 4.81 -26.52 -6.10
CA ALA A 26 3.77 -27.03 -5.22
C ALA A 26 4.30 -28.10 -4.27
N GLU A 27 5.16 -29.01 -4.74
CA GLU A 27 5.79 -30.04 -3.92
C GLU A 27 6.78 -29.44 -2.90
N MET A 28 7.56 -28.41 -3.28
CA MET A 28 8.41 -27.69 -2.32
C MET A 28 7.60 -26.96 -1.24
N PHE A 29 6.51 -26.29 -1.61
CA PHE A 29 5.65 -25.58 -0.66
C PHE A 29 4.92 -26.54 0.29
N HIS A 30 4.51 -27.70 -0.23
CA HIS A 30 3.85 -28.73 0.57
C HIS A 30 4.82 -29.42 1.55
N LYS A 31 6.11 -29.48 1.20
CA LYS A 31 7.18 -29.97 2.06
C LYS A 31 7.47 -28.99 3.20
N LEU A 32 7.41 -27.68 2.93
CA LEU A 32 7.61 -26.59 3.91
C LEU A 32 6.51 -26.53 4.98
N SER A 33 5.26 -26.86 4.63
CA SER A 33 4.16 -26.82 5.60
C SER A 33 4.11 -28.04 6.53
N SER A 34 4.75 -29.15 6.16
CA SER A 34 4.80 -30.37 6.98
C SER A 34 6.02 -30.47 7.90
N THR A 35 7.11 -29.75 7.63
CA THR A 35 8.26 -29.71 8.54
C THR A 35 8.18 -28.45 9.38
N GLY A 36 7.84 -28.60 10.67
CA GLY A 36 7.95 -27.53 11.67
C GLY A 36 9.42 -27.14 11.90
N ALA A 37 10.02 -26.45 10.93
CA ALA A 37 11.45 -26.17 10.90
C ALA A 37 11.78 -24.84 11.58
N LYS A 38 12.76 -24.90 12.50
CA LYS A 38 13.33 -23.74 13.20
C LYS A 38 14.18 -22.90 12.23
N GLY A 39 14.28 -21.60 12.54
CA GLY A 39 14.63 -20.50 11.63
C GLY A 39 15.96 -20.48 10.86
N GLU A 40 16.76 -21.55 10.86
CA GLU A 40 17.90 -21.70 9.94
C GLU A 40 17.48 -22.26 8.57
N ASP A 41 16.48 -23.15 8.55
CA ASP A 41 15.98 -23.79 7.32
C ASP A 41 15.22 -22.81 6.41
N LEU A 42 14.53 -21.83 7.01
CA LEU A 42 13.75 -20.83 6.27
C LEU A 42 14.64 -19.88 5.44
N LYS A 43 15.85 -19.59 5.94
CA LYS A 43 16.79 -18.70 5.24
C LYS A 43 17.41 -19.40 4.03
N GLU A 44 17.69 -20.69 4.13
CA GLU A 44 18.22 -21.47 2.99
C GLU A 44 17.15 -21.64 1.90
N VAL A 45 15.88 -21.82 2.30
CA VAL A 45 14.75 -21.89 1.36
C VAL A 45 14.51 -20.54 0.65
N GLN A 46 14.59 -19.42 1.38
CA GLN A 46 14.49 -18.09 0.77
C GLN A 46 15.63 -17.83 -0.22
N LYS A 47 16.84 -18.27 0.13
CA LYS A 47 18.00 -18.15 -0.75
C LYS A 47 17.84 -19.00 -2.02
N GLN A 48 17.36 -20.24 -1.90
CA GLN A 48 17.08 -21.09 -3.06
C GLN A 48 15.96 -20.55 -3.95
N MET A 49 14.94 -19.89 -3.37
CA MET A 49 13.86 -19.25 -4.13
C MET A 49 14.36 -18.03 -4.94
N VAL A 50 15.27 -17.24 -4.36
CA VAL A 50 15.89 -16.10 -5.05
C VAL A 50 16.85 -16.57 -6.14
N GLU A 51 17.64 -17.61 -5.89
CA GLU A 51 18.57 -18.17 -6.88
C GLU A 51 17.81 -18.76 -8.09
N PHE A 52 16.65 -19.38 -7.86
CA PHE A 52 15.79 -19.89 -8.93
C PHE A 52 15.17 -18.77 -9.79
N LEU A 53 14.70 -17.68 -9.18
CA LEU A 53 14.18 -16.52 -9.91
C LEU A 53 15.23 -15.80 -10.76
N ILE A 54 16.50 -15.89 -10.38
CA ILE A 54 17.63 -15.35 -11.14
C ILE A 54 18.04 -16.32 -12.26
N ALA A 55 17.93 -17.64 -12.03
CA ALA A 55 18.27 -18.66 -13.02
C ALA A 55 17.21 -18.80 -14.13
N THR A 56 15.93 -18.53 -13.84
CA THR A 56 14.88 -18.41 -14.85
C THR A 56 14.75 -16.94 -15.25
N ASP A 57 15.51 -16.51 -16.26
CA ASP A 57 15.32 -15.20 -16.89
C ASP A 57 13.82 -15.04 -17.21
N GLY A 58 13.22 -13.98 -16.69
CA GLY A 58 11.81 -13.90 -16.28
C GLY A 58 10.77 -14.51 -17.23
N LEU A 59 9.73 -15.09 -16.62
CA LEU A 59 8.57 -15.78 -17.21
C LEU A 59 8.11 -15.22 -18.60
N PRO A 60 7.65 -16.09 -19.53
CA PRO A 60 7.45 -15.74 -20.93
C PRO A 60 6.26 -14.81 -21.16
N LYS A 61 6.45 -13.81 -22.03
CA LYS A 61 5.35 -13.10 -22.72
C LYS A 61 4.69 -14.05 -23.71
N THR A 62 3.48 -14.53 -23.44
CA THR A 62 2.65 -15.18 -24.47
C THR A 62 2.02 -14.10 -25.34
N LYS A 63 2.59 -13.96 -26.55
CA LYS A 63 2.06 -13.21 -27.68
C LYS A 63 1.37 -14.23 -28.58
N ASP A 64 0.04 -14.20 -28.62
CA ASP A 64 -0.75 -14.91 -29.64
C ASP A 64 -1.56 -13.88 -30.43
N GLU A 65 -1.05 -13.53 -31.62
CA GLU A 65 -1.88 -13.06 -32.74
C GLU A 65 -1.95 -14.19 -33.78
N PRO A 66 -3.06 -14.33 -34.51
CA PRO A 66 -3.04 -14.82 -35.87
C PRO A 66 -3.37 -13.69 -36.87
N GLU A 67 -2.55 -13.61 -37.91
CA GLU A 67 -2.61 -12.66 -39.01
C GLU A 67 -3.86 -12.81 -39.90
N THR A 68 -4.28 -11.74 -40.59
CA THR A 68 -4.43 -11.62 -42.07
C THR A 68 -5.29 -10.41 -42.45
N GLY A 69 -4.81 -9.50 -43.32
CA GLY A 69 -5.68 -8.65 -44.14
C GLY A 69 -5.15 -7.24 -44.49
N ALA A 70 -4.97 -6.99 -45.78
CA ALA A 70 -4.38 -5.81 -46.43
C ALA A 70 -5.12 -4.45 -46.31
N GLY A 71 -4.37 -3.34 -46.41
CA GLY A 71 -4.85 -2.06 -46.96
C GLY A 71 -4.55 -0.79 -46.12
N PRO A 72 -4.38 0.41 -46.73
CA PRO A 72 -3.33 1.35 -46.35
C PRO A 72 -3.78 2.63 -45.60
N ASP A 73 -2.79 3.26 -44.95
CA ASP A 73 -2.63 4.69 -44.63
C ASP A 73 -3.80 5.46 -44.02
N HIS A 74 -3.79 5.64 -42.68
CA HIS A 74 -3.98 6.94 -42.02
C HIS A 74 -3.86 6.84 -40.48
N ALA A 75 -3.09 7.78 -39.91
CA ALA A 75 -3.18 8.35 -38.56
C ALA A 75 -3.05 7.41 -37.33
N ASN A 76 -2.07 7.70 -36.47
CA ASN A 76 -2.29 8.32 -35.15
C ASN A 76 -1.06 8.06 -34.26
N ASP A 77 -0.41 9.14 -33.84
CA ASP A 77 0.70 9.13 -32.88
C ASP A 77 0.14 8.76 -31.50
N GLY A 78 -0.02 7.45 -31.29
CA GLY A 78 -0.50 6.86 -30.06
C GLY A 78 0.65 6.70 -29.08
N GLN A 79 1.03 7.80 -28.43
CA GLN A 79 1.91 7.80 -27.27
C GLN A 79 1.23 7.00 -26.14
N VAL A 80 1.47 5.69 -26.10
CA VAL A 80 1.14 4.83 -24.96
C VAL A 80 2.01 5.30 -23.80
N ALA A 81 1.46 6.23 -23.02
CA ALA A 81 1.96 6.56 -21.70
C ALA A 81 1.96 5.24 -20.91
N SER A 82 3.14 4.63 -20.83
CA SER A 82 3.44 3.62 -19.83
C SER A 82 3.30 4.34 -18.49
N THR A 83 2.11 4.30 -17.91
CA THR A 83 1.91 4.65 -16.52
C THR A 83 2.62 3.57 -15.73
N VAL A 84 3.90 3.83 -15.49
CA VAL A 84 4.68 3.12 -14.49
C VAL A 84 3.87 3.23 -13.21
N SER A 85 3.24 2.12 -12.80
CA SER A 85 2.61 2.04 -11.50
C SER A 85 3.76 2.18 -10.50
N LEU A 86 3.97 3.40 -10.02
CA LEU A 86 5.00 3.72 -9.05
C LEU A 86 4.65 2.92 -7.81
N ASP A 87 5.41 1.85 -7.58
CA ASP A 87 5.39 1.06 -6.37
C ASP A 87 5.30 2.00 -5.17
N THR A 88 4.10 2.07 -4.59
CA THR A 88 3.68 3.13 -3.69
C THR A 88 4.16 2.74 -2.31
N ARG A 89 5.47 2.79 -2.10
CA ARG A 89 6.14 2.49 -0.83
C ARG A 89 5.83 3.49 0.29
N PHE A 90 4.78 4.31 0.13
CA PHE A 90 4.37 5.36 1.06
C PHE A 90 2.87 5.24 1.34
N TYR A 91 2.49 5.55 2.56
CA TYR A 91 1.09 5.56 2.97
C TYR A 91 0.37 6.75 2.34
N LYS A 92 -0.84 6.49 1.83
CA LYS A 92 -1.71 7.53 1.28
C LYS A 92 -2.38 8.26 2.43
N LEU A 93 -1.80 9.38 2.82
CA LEU A 93 -2.39 10.32 3.77
C LEU A 93 -3.18 11.41 3.02
N PRO A 94 -4.22 11.98 3.63
CA PRO A 94 -4.90 13.16 3.12
C PRO A 94 -3.94 14.33 2.97
N SER A 95 -4.20 15.20 1.99
CA SER A 95 -3.43 16.43 1.86
C SER A 95 -3.73 17.36 3.03
N PHE A 96 -2.69 18.01 3.55
CA PHE A 96 -2.80 19.05 4.57
C PHE A 96 -1.88 20.22 4.25
N SER A 97 -2.43 21.42 4.14
CA SER A 97 -1.76 22.66 3.76
C SER A 97 -1.70 23.68 4.89
N GLY A 98 -2.49 23.49 5.95
CA GLY A 98 -2.61 24.41 7.06
C GLY A 98 -3.73 25.45 6.91
N ASP A 99 -4.55 25.35 5.87
CA ASP A 99 -5.70 26.22 5.63
C ASP A 99 -6.88 25.38 5.11
N CYS A 100 -8.10 25.91 5.20
CA CYS A 100 -9.34 25.26 4.75
C CYS A 100 -9.51 25.38 3.21
N GLY A 101 -8.47 25.02 2.46
CA GLY A 101 -8.47 25.03 1.00
C GLY A 101 -9.32 23.92 0.40
N LYS A 102 -9.84 24.13 -0.82
CA LYS A 102 -10.64 23.12 -1.53
C LYS A 102 -9.78 21.87 -1.81
N GLY A 103 -10.19 20.73 -1.23
CA GLY A 103 -9.51 19.45 -1.39
C GLY A 103 -8.44 19.14 -0.34
N ASP A 104 -8.36 19.96 0.71
CA ASP A 104 -7.46 19.78 1.85
C ASP A 104 -8.23 19.25 3.07
N SER A 105 -7.56 18.52 3.95
CA SER A 105 -8.16 17.98 5.18
C SER A 105 -7.91 18.87 6.38
N SER A 106 -8.78 18.82 7.40
CA SER A 106 -8.52 19.53 8.67
C SER A 106 -7.31 18.95 9.38
N PHE A 107 -6.69 19.77 10.26
CA PHE A 107 -5.54 19.32 11.04
C PHE A 107 -5.90 18.12 11.93
N ASP A 108 -7.08 18.10 12.55
CA ASP A 108 -7.50 17.02 13.43
C ASP A 108 -7.67 15.69 12.70
N LEU A 109 -8.31 15.71 11.53
CA LEU A 109 -8.47 14.52 10.69
C LEU A 109 -7.12 13.99 10.22
N TRP A 110 -6.27 14.90 9.72
CA TRP A 110 -4.93 14.55 9.28
C TRP A 110 -4.08 13.98 10.44
N GLN A 111 -4.10 14.62 11.61
CA GLN A 111 -3.37 14.17 12.78
C GLN A 111 -3.84 12.78 13.24
N PHE A 112 -5.14 12.54 13.23
CA PHE A 112 -5.71 11.23 13.58
C PHE A 112 -5.20 10.11 12.67
N GLU A 113 -5.20 10.34 11.35
CA GLU A 113 -4.66 9.34 10.40
C GLU A 113 -3.16 9.09 10.59
N VAL A 114 -2.40 10.16 10.82
CA VAL A 114 -0.96 10.03 11.11
C VAL A 114 -0.73 9.25 12.40
N GLN A 115 -1.54 9.48 13.44
CA GLN A 115 -1.45 8.75 14.70
C GLN A 115 -1.73 7.25 14.48
N CYS A 116 -2.75 6.91 13.68
CA CYS A 116 -3.02 5.51 13.33
C CYS A 116 -1.83 4.82 12.64
N LEU A 117 -1.06 5.56 11.82
CA LEU A 117 0.15 5.01 11.18
C LEU A 117 1.28 4.78 12.18
N LEU A 118 1.41 5.65 13.18
CA LEU A 118 2.42 5.51 14.23
C LEU A 118 2.12 4.33 15.16
N ASP A 119 0.85 4.15 15.53
CA ASP A 119 0.41 3.07 16.42
C ASP A 119 0.52 1.69 15.76
N ALA A 120 0.50 1.63 14.43
CA ALA A 120 0.64 0.40 13.67
C ALA A 120 2.08 -0.17 13.61
N ASP A 121 3.03 0.41 14.37
CA ASP A 121 4.45 0.00 14.47
C ASP A 121 5.13 -0.26 13.11
N ARG A 122 4.97 0.70 12.20
CA ARG A 122 5.54 0.64 10.84
C ARG A 122 6.90 1.34 10.79
N ASN A 123 7.64 1.14 9.70
CA ASN A 123 8.93 1.78 9.49
C ASN A 123 8.82 3.32 9.56
N MET A 124 9.50 3.92 10.54
CA MET A 124 9.48 5.37 10.83
C MET A 124 9.97 6.24 9.68
N ASP A 125 10.91 5.75 8.85
CA ASP A 125 11.40 6.49 7.68
C ASP A 125 10.32 6.59 6.60
N VAL A 126 9.57 5.50 6.41
CA VAL A 126 8.44 5.44 5.47
C VAL A 126 7.31 6.35 5.93
N ILE A 127 7.00 6.33 7.23
CA ILE A 127 6.00 7.22 7.83
C ILE A 127 6.42 8.68 7.66
N GLY A 128 7.66 9.02 7.99
CA GLY A 128 8.19 10.37 7.85
C GLY A 128 8.11 10.89 6.43
N GLN A 129 8.43 10.04 5.44
CA GLN A 129 8.32 10.42 4.04
C GLN A 129 6.85 10.53 3.58
N SER A 130 5.96 9.68 4.09
CA SER A 130 4.52 9.74 3.81
C SER A 130 3.91 11.05 4.34
N ILE A 131 4.25 11.43 5.57
CA ILE A 131 3.88 12.71 6.19
C ILE A 131 4.39 13.87 5.33
N ARG A 132 5.69 13.91 4.98
CA ARG A 132 6.22 15.01 4.15
C ARG A 132 5.54 15.13 2.79
N ARG A 133 5.10 14.02 2.20
CA ARG A 133 4.38 13.99 0.92
C ARG A 133 2.94 14.46 1.02
N SER A 134 2.30 14.27 2.17
CA SER A 134 0.92 14.70 2.42
C SER A 134 0.83 16.21 2.68
N LEU A 135 1.91 16.82 3.15
CA LEU A 135 1.94 18.25 3.42
C LEU A 135 2.01 19.10 2.13
N ARG A 136 1.32 20.24 2.15
CA ARG A 136 1.27 21.26 1.09
C ARG A 136 1.40 22.66 1.70
N GLY A 137 1.49 23.69 0.85
CA GLY A 137 1.42 25.10 1.25
C GLY A 137 2.32 25.48 2.44
N TYR A 138 1.75 26.20 3.40
CA TYR A 138 2.50 26.69 4.55
C TYR A 138 2.90 25.57 5.54
N ALA A 139 2.13 24.48 5.58
CA ALA A 139 2.45 23.33 6.41
C ALA A 139 3.76 22.64 5.96
N VAL A 140 3.98 22.47 4.64
CA VAL A 140 5.23 21.88 4.14
C VAL A 140 6.42 22.83 4.32
N GLU A 141 6.24 24.12 4.10
CA GLU A 141 7.27 25.14 4.34
C GLU A 141 7.72 25.16 5.80
N THR A 142 6.77 25.03 6.72
CA THR A 142 7.06 24.92 8.15
C THR A 142 7.93 23.71 8.47
N VAL A 143 7.61 22.54 7.92
CA VAL A 143 8.43 21.34 8.12
C VAL A 143 9.81 21.46 7.48
N MET A 144 9.91 22.09 6.30
CA MET A 144 11.18 22.37 5.64
C MET A 144 12.10 23.25 6.49
N ARG A 145 11.56 24.25 7.20
CA ARG A 145 12.34 25.14 8.07
C ARG A 145 12.98 24.43 9.27
N ILE A 146 12.37 23.35 9.76
CA ILE A 146 12.90 22.57 10.90
C ILE A 146 14.03 21.62 10.44
N GLY A 147 13.98 21.18 9.18
CA GLY A 147 15.05 20.41 8.54
C GLY A 147 14.66 19.02 8.06
N SER A 148 15.60 18.38 7.34
CA SER A 148 15.42 17.06 6.72
C SER A 148 15.58 15.89 7.68
N ARG A 149 16.27 16.08 8.81
CA ARG A 149 16.52 15.03 9.82
C ARG A 149 15.44 14.95 10.91
N THR A 150 14.39 15.75 10.78
CA THR A 150 13.27 15.81 11.74
C THR A 150 12.49 14.50 11.75
N THR A 151 12.22 13.98 12.95
CA THR A 151 11.44 12.74 13.13
C THR A 151 9.94 12.99 12.93
N PRO A 152 9.13 11.96 12.61
CA PRO A 152 7.67 12.08 12.52
C PRO A 152 7.05 12.77 13.74
N ALA A 153 7.47 12.38 14.95
CA ALA A 153 6.98 12.95 16.21
C ALA A 153 7.24 14.46 16.32
N GLN A 154 8.44 14.91 15.93
CA GLN A 154 8.79 16.34 15.94
C GLN A 154 7.99 17.14 14.91
N ILE A 155 7.71 16.56 13.74
CA ILE A 155 6.85 17.17 12.72
C ILE A 155 5.45 17.40 13.29
N ILE A 156 4.85 16.35 13.87
CA ILE A 156 3.49 16.41 14.43
C ILE A 156 3.43 17.42 15.59
N ALA A 157 4.40 17.39 16.50
CA ALA A 157 4.45 18.33 17.62
C ALA A 157 4.51 19.79 17.14
N LYS A 158 5.29 20.07 16.10
CA LYS A 158 5.38 21.42 15.56
C LYS A 158 4.11 21.86 14.84
N LEU A 159 3.49 20.98 14.06
CA LEU A 159 2.23 21.29 13.38
C LEU A 159 1.09 21.47 14.40
N ARG A 160 1.05 20.65 15.46
CA ARG A 160 0.08 20.82 16.56
C ARG A 160 0.21 22.16 17.26
N SER A 161 1.44 22.64 17.47
CA SER A 161 1.67 23.97 18.05
C SER A 161 1.16 25.13 17.18
N LEU A 162 0.93 24.91 15.88
CA LEU A 162 0.53 25.96 14.94
C LEU A 162 -0.94 25.85 14.50
N TYR A 163 -1.45 24.62 14.38
CA TYR A 163 -2.75 24.31 13.80
C TYR A 163 -3.64 23.49 14.73
N GLY A 164 -3.11 23.01 15.84
CA GLY A 164 -3.93 22.37 16.86
C GLY A 164 -4.91 23.38 17.43
N VAL A 165 -6.11 22.90 17.76
CA VAL A 165 -7.10 23.67 18.49
C VAL A 165 -6.49 24.05 19.84
N VAL A 166 -6.14 25.32 19.99
CA VAL A 166 -5.87 25.95 21.28
C VAL A 166 -7.13 26.73 21.61
N ASP A 167 -8.18 26.02 22.04
CA ASP A 167 -9.22 26.73 22.78
C ASP A 167 -8.57 27.16 24.09
N GLU A 168 -8.30 28.47 24.18
CA GLU A 168 -7.97 29.07 25.45
C GLU A 168 -9.10 28.72 26.41
N GLN A 169 -8.75 28.21 27.60
CA GLN A 169 -9.74 27.72 28.58
C GLN A 169 -10.83 28.78 28.83
N GLU A 170 -10.46 30.05 28.71
CA GLU A 170 -11.35 31.21 28.79
C GLU A 170 -12.42 31.22 27.69
N THR A 171 -12.06 30.99 26.42
CA THR A 171 -12.99 30.90 25.28
C THR A 171 -13.94 29.72 25.42
N LEU A 172 -13.44 28.57 25.90
CA LEU A 172 -14.27 27.40 26.14
C LEU A 172 -15.29 27.68 27.25
N LEU A 173 -14.85 28.27 28.37
CA LEU A 173 -15.72 28.68 29.48
C LEU A 173 -16.74 29.74 29.04
N GLU A 174 -16.33 30.73 28.25
CA GLU A 174 -17.22 31.74 27.70
C GLU A 174 -18.29 31.10 26.80
N ASN A 175 -17.89 30.23 25.87
CA ASN A 175 -18.81 29.51 24.99
C ASN A 175 -19.78 28.64 25.79
N PHE A 176 -19.30 27.94 26.83
CA PHE A 176 -20.12 27.10 27.68
C PHE A 176 -21.16 27.91 28.48
N TYR A 177 -20.76 29.02 29.08
CA TYR A 177 -21.68 29.86 29.85
C TYR A 177 -22.63 30.70 28.99
N SER A 178 -22.24 30.98 27.74
CA SER A 178 -23.08 31.70 26.77
C SER A 178 -24.01 30.77 25.98
N ALA A 179 -23.80 29.45 26.07
CA ALA A 179 -24.64 28.47 25.39
C ALA A 179 -26.01 28.36 26.07
N HIS A 180 -27.05 28.63 25.30
CA HIS A 180 -28.44 28.38 25.70
C HIS A 180 -29.09 27.41 24.73
N GLN A 181 -30.04 26.61 25.22
CA GLN A 181 -30.88 25.77 24.38
C GLN A 181 -31.79 26.67 23.54
N SER A 182 -31.81 26.45 22.22
CA SER A 182 -32.75 27.15 21.35
C SER A 182 -34.18 26.68 21.62
N PRO A 183 -35.21 27.55 21.54
CA PRO A 183 -36.60 27.14 21.74
C PRO A 183 -37.10 26.06 20.75
N GLU A 184 -36.41 25.88 19.63
CA GLU A 184 -36.71 24.87 18.60
C GLU A 184 -35.81 23.61 18.71
N GLU A 185 -34.80 23.64 19.60
CA GLU A 185 -33.84 22.54 19.79
C GLU A 185 -34.34 21.59 20.87
N CYS A 186 -34.27 20.27 20.63
CA CYS A 186 -34.62 19.30 21.67
C CYS A 186 -33.47 19.10 22.67
N VAL A 187 -33.79 18.59 23.86
CA VAL A 187 -32.81 18.47 24.96
C VAL A 187 -31.63 17.56 24.59
N THR A 188 -31.85 16.52 23.78
CA THR A 188 -30.78 15.61 23.35
C THR A 188 -29.85 16.27 22.34
N ASP A 189 -30.37 17.06 21.41
CA ASP A 189 -29.54 17.78 20.44
C ASP A 189 -28.70 18.85 21.14
N TRP A 190 -29.30 19.55 22.11
CA TRP A 190 -28.59 20.51 22.96
C TRP A 190 -27.47 19.85 23.77
N ALA A 191 -27.73 18.67 24.37
CA ALA A 191 -26.72 17.91 25.11
C ALA A 191 -25.57 17.46 24.22
N CYS A 192 -25.86 16.88 23.04
CA CYS A 192 -24.83 16.48 22.06
C CYS A 192 -23.97 17.67 21.60
N ARG A 193 -24.57 18.85 21.44
CA ARG A 193 -23.85 20.07 21.08
C ARG A 193 -22.93 20.55 22.19
N LEU A 194 -23.37 20.48 23.45
CA LEU A 194 -22.55 20.82 24.62
C LEU A 194 -21.35 19.87 24.78
N GLU A 195 -21.51 18.59 24.47
CA GLU A 195 -20.43 17.59 24.53
C GLU A 195 -19.40 17.75 23.39
N GLY A 196 -19.75 18.48 22.34
CA GLY A 196 -18.90 18.72 21.17
C GLY A 196 -18.01 19.97 21.24
N TYR A 197 -18.08 20.75 22.34
CA TYR A 197 -17.19 21.88 22.61
C TYR A 197 -15.87 21.44 23.25
#